data_AF-A0A2T0L519-F1
#
_entry.id   AF-A0A2T0L519-F1
#
_cell.length_a   1.000
_cell.length_b   1.000
_cell.length_c   1.000
_cell.angle_alpha   90.00
_cell.angle_beta   90.00
_cell.angle_gamma   90.00
#
_symmetry.space_group_name_H-M   'P 1'
#
loop_
_entity.id
_entity.type
_entity.pdbx_description
1 polymer ?
#
loop_
_entity_poly.entity_id
_entity_poly.type
_entity_poly.pdbx_seq_one_letter_code
_entity_poly.pdbx_strand_id
1 'polypeptide(L)'
;MSADAFKKYSQSPQKRIAFLELVEYYVNQSPRWTPADGALLVNGLIPSPQGSRDIPESEGEARQLDDPNLPATHQQLRGAKRVLEDYLDHVRDGDLPSSDEVLSDDFLKWCYDSDQAPWHVPKLPEFLRHLYFPGSKEHPFAPSVADELASLKLAVKEDAASRIYKTSGPGKRPGLYTEILLAQDEARQKGLDQSDPDVIWGILDRMSNDPGSKSPRLRGSDRDGIKYVSAEGPKTYTYKALKKYLSRK
;
A
#
# COMPACT_ATOMS: atom_id res chain seq x y z
N MET A 1 10.60 4.74 27.27
CA MET A 1 10.72 4.31 25.85
C MET A 1 10.64 2.79 25.83
N SER A 2 9.61 2.21 25.20
CA SER A 2 9.31 0.77 25.29
C SER A 2 10.33 -0.08 24.52
N ALA A 3 10.68 -1.24 25.08
CA ALA A 3 11.63 -2.22 24.53
C ALA A 3 11.29 -2.70 23.10
N ASP A 4 10.04 -2.53 22.66
CA ASP A 4 9.59 -2.92 21.32
C ASP A 4 10.07 -2.00 20.20
N ALA A 5 10.39 -0.74 20.50
CA ALA A 5 11.00 0.15 19.51
C ALA A 5 12.39 -0.36 19.11
N PHE A 6 13.12 -1.00 20.01
CA PHE A 6 14.44 -1.59 19.74
C PHE A 6 14.36 -2.90 18.94
N LYS A 7 13.32 -3.73 19.13
CA LYS A 7 13.11 -4.94 18.30
C LYS A 7 12.75 -4.62 16.84
N LYS A 8 12.07 -3.50 16.58
CA LYS A 8 11.77 -3.04 15.20
C LYS A 8 13.03 -2.77 14.36
N TYR A 9 14.16 -2.46 15.00
CA TYR A 9 15.46 -2.24 14.33
C TYR A 9 16.37 -3.48 14.30
N SER A 10 15.96 -4.61 14.88
CA SER A 10 16.76 -5.84 14.93
C SER A 10 16.31 -6.93 13.96
N GLN A 11 15.24 -6.70 13.19
CA GLN A 11 14.79 -7.64 12.16
C GLN A 11 15.55 -7.40 10.85
N SER A 12 15.94 -8.48 10.19
CA SER A 12 16.48 -8.37 8.84
C SER A 12 15.41 -7.83 7.88
N PRO A 13 15.78 -7.01 6.88
CA PRO A 13 14.84 -6.49 5.89
C PRO A 13 13.96 -7.56 5.25
N GLN A 14 14.49 -8.78 5.07
CA GLN A 14 13.78 -9.92 4.50
C GLN A 14 12.63 -10.39 5.38
N LYS A 15 12.82 -10.47 6.71
CA LYS A 15 11.74 -10.83 7.64
C LYS A 15 10.63 -9.78 7.64
N ARG A 16 11.01 -8.50 7.54
CA ARG A 16 10.04 -7.39 7.47
C ARG A 16 9.22 -7.43 6.17
N ILE A 17 9.82 -7.77 5.04
CA ILE A 17 9.11 -7.93 3.76
C ILE A 17 8.12 -9.09 3.85
N ALA A 18 8.56 -10.27 4.30
CA ALA A 18 7.70 -11.45 4.43
C ALA A 18 6.50 -11.18 5.36
N PHE A 19 6.72 -10.47 6.47
CA PHE A 19 5.65 -10.02 7.34
C PHE A 19 4.62 -9.13 6.62
N LEU A 20 5.08 -8.13 5.86
CA LEU A 20 4.18 -7.22 5.13
C LEU A 20 3.40 -7.94 4.03
N GLU A 21 4.01 -8.92 3.35
CA GLU A 21 3.32 -9.75 2.36
C GLU A 21 2.19 -10.58 2.98
N LEU A 22 2.39 -11.10 4.19
CA LEU A 22 1.34 -11.81 4.93
C LEU A 22 0.21 -10.87 5.36
N VAL A 23 0.54 -9.68 5.86
CA VAL A 23 -0.47 -8.68 6.22
C VAL A 23 -1.29 -8.27 5.00
N GLU A 24 -0.64 -8.03 3.86
CA GLU A 24 -1.30 -7.70 2.60
C GLU A 24 -2.25 -8.82 2.16
N TYR A 25 -1.82 -10.08 2.26
CA TYR A 25 -2.66 -11.23 1.94
C TYR A 25 -3.93 -11.27 2.80
N TYR A 26 -3.79 -11.20 4.13
CA TYR A 26 -4.95 -11.33 5.02
C TYR A 26 -5.87 -10.12 5.02
N VAL A 27 -5.35 -8.90 4.83
CA VAL A 27 -6.21 -7.69 4.83
C VAL A 27 -6.85 -7.45 3.48
N ASN A 28 -6.07 -7.52 2.39
CA ASN A 28 -6.53 -7.09 1.06
C ASN A 28 -6.97 -8.24 0.16
N GLN A 29 -6.36 -9.42 0.28
CA GLN A 29 -6.69 -10.56 -0.59
C GLN A 29 -7.73 -11.50 0.04
N SER A 30 -7.82 -11.54 1.37
CA SER A 30 -8.83 -12.30 2.11
C SER A 30 -9.62 -11.39 3.06
N PRO A 31 -10.45 -10.47 2.54
CA PRO A 31 -11.12 -9.45 3.35
C PRO A 31 -12.21 -9.99 4.28
N ARG A 32 -12.52 -11.29 4.20
CA ARG A 32 -13.46 -11.97 5.08
C ARG A 32 -12.72 -12.95 5.95
N TRP A 33 -12.97 -12.85 7.25
CA TRP A 33 -12.35 -13.67 8.28
C TRP A 33 -13.44 -14.36 9.08
N THR A 34 -13.13 -15.49 9.69
CA THR A 34 -13.89 -15.86 10.89
C THR A 34 -13.48 -14.93 12.03
N PRO A 35 -14.32 -14.74 13.06
CA PRO A 35 -13.90 -14.03 14.27
C PRO A 35 -12.63 -14.60 14.91
N ALA A 36 -12.42 -15.92 14.82
CA ALA A 36 -11.22 -16.57 15.32
C ALA A 36 -9.97 -16.21 14.51
N ASP A 37 -10.07 -16.13 13.18
CA ASP A 37 -8.98 -15.69 12.31
C ASP A 37 -8.59 -14.23 12.63
N GLY A 38 -9.59 -13.36 12.82
CA GLY A 38 -9.37 -11.98 13.26
C GLY A 38 -8.64 -11.91 14.61
N ALA A 39 -9.11 -12.69 15.59
CA ALA A 39 -8.51 -12.75 16.92
C ALA A 39 -7.04 -13.25 16.91
N LEU A 40 -6.72 -14.22 16.04
CA LEU A 40 -5.35 -14.69 15.80
C LEU A 40 -4.47 -13.58 15.21
N LEU A 41 -4.93 -12.91 14.16
CA LEU A 41 -4.18 -11.85 13.47
C LEU A 41 -3.84 -10.68 14.39
N VAL A 42 -4.84 -10.18 15.13
CA VAL A 42 -4.64 -9.05 16.06
C VAL A 42 -3.76 -9.41 17.26
N ASN A 43 -3.47 -10.69 17.49
CA ASN A 43 -2.50 -11.19 18.48
C ASN A 43 -1.17 -11.66 17.84
N GLY A 44 -0.97 -11.38 16.54
CA GLY A 44 0.28 -11.66 15.83
C GLY A 44 0.49 -13.13 15.50
N LEU A 45 -0.58 -13.88 15.27
CA LEU A 45 -0.57 -15.28 14.84
C LEU A 45 -1.08 -15.41 13.40
N ILE A 46 -0.67 -16.48 12.73
CA ILE A 46 -1.09 -16.81 11.37
C ILE A 46 -2.35 -17.68 11.43
N PRO A 47 -3.48 -17.25 10.84
CA PRO A 47 -4.68 -18.07 10.70
C PRO A 47 -4.46 -19.28 9.80
N SER A 48 -5.25 -20.34 10.02
CA SER A 48 -5.26 -21.49 9.12
C SER A 48 -5.80 -21.06 7.75
N PRO A 49 -5.19 -21.48 6.62
CA PRO A 49 -5.70 -21.18 5.28
C PRO A 49 -7.11 -21.71 5.01
N GLN A 50 -7.56 -22.68 5.81
CA GLN A 50 -8.89 -23.30 5.69
C GLN A 50 -9.96 -22.55 6.51
N GLY A 51 -9.58 -21.50 7.24
CA GLY A 51 -10.39 -20.83 8.24
C GLY A 51 -10.51 -21.69 9.50
N SER A 52 -10.33 -21.07 10.67
CA SER A 52 -10.62 -21.73 11.94
C SER A 52 -11.88 -21.15 12.57
N ARG A 53 -12.66 -21.97 13.26
CA ARG A 53 -13.77 -21.49 14.10
C ARG A 53 -13.34 -21.24 15.55
N ASP A 54 -12.13 -21.66 15.92
CA ASP A 54 -11.64 -21.60 17.29
C ASP A 54 -10.12 -21.33 17.33
N ILE A 55 -9.62 -20.95 18.50
CA ILE A 55 -8.19 -20.70 18.73
C ILE A 55 -7.50 -22.00 19.14
N PRO A 56 -6.40 -22.40 18.46
CA PRO A 56 -5.66 -23.61 18.81
C PRO A 56 -5.29 -23.68 20.29
N GLU A 57 -5.38 -24.88 20.86
CA GLU A 57 -5.09 -25.10 22.29
C GLU A 57 -3.60 -25.25 22.55
N SER A 58 -2.83 -25.71 21.56
CA SER A 58 -1.41 -26.01 21.70
C SER A 58 -0.50 -25.02 20.96
N GLU A 59 0.64 -24.70 21.57
CA GLU A 59 1.66 -23.79 21.01
C GLU A 59 2.24 -24.29 19.67
N GLY A 60 2.11 -25.59 19.38
CA GLY A 60 2.62 -26.22 18.17
C GLY A 60 1.73 -26.08 16.94
N GLU A 61 0.44 -25.78 17.12
CA GLU A 61 -0.55 -25.74 16.04
C GLU A 61 -0.64 -24.37 15.35
N ALA A 62 -0.27 -23.31 16.05
CA ALA A 62 -0.21 -21.96 15.50
C ALA A 62 1.24 -21.50 15.26
N ARG A 63 1.41 -20.59 14.29
CA ARG A 63 2.69 -19.96 13.98
C ARG A 63 2.62 -18.46 14.22
N GLN A 64 3.76 -17.89 14.58
CA GLN A 64 3.86 -16.45 14.75
C GLN A 64 3.84 -15.76 13.38
N LEU A 65 3.10 -14.66 13.30
CA LEU A 65 3.05 -13.83 12.10
C LEU A 65 4.40 -13.14 11.82
N ASP A 66 5.18 -12.88 12.87
CA ASP A 66 6.48 -12.20 12.80
C ASP A 66 7.62 -13.11 12.34
N ASP A 67 7.57 -14.38 12.72
CA ASP A 67 8.46 -15.43 12.25
C ASP A 67 7.66 -16.72 12.07
N PRO A 68 7.23 -17.06 10.85
CA PRO A 68 6.40 -18.23 10.57
C PRO A 68 7.08 -19.57 10.95
N ASN A 69 8.38 -19.57 11.22
CA ASN A 69 9.10 -20.77 11.66
C ASN A 69 8.98 -21.00 13.16
N LEU A 70 8.49 -20.02 13.93
CA LEU A 70 8.36 -20.12 15.37
C LEU A 70 6.92 -20.49 15.77
N PRO A 71 6.77 -21.37 16.78
CA PRO A 71 5.47 -21.67 17.36
C PRO A 71 4.88 -20.45 18.05
N ALA A 72 3.55 -20.39 18.12
CA ALA A 72 2.84 -19.39 18.91
C ALA A 72 3.24 -19.46 20.38
N THR A 73 3.36 -18.31 21.04
CA THR A 73 3.57 -18.29 22.50
C THR A 73 2.24 -18.47 23.24
N HIS A 74 2.28 -19.04 24.44
CA HIS A 74 1.10 -19.16 25.31
C HIS A 74 0.36 -17.83 25.51
N GLN A 75 1.11 -16.73 25.62
CA GLN A 75 0.53 -15.39 25.81
C GLN A 75 -0.28 -14.94 24.59
N GLN A 76 0.20 -15.22 23.38
CA GLN A 76 -0.51 -14.88 22.15
C GLN A 76 -1.79 -15.70 22.00
N LEU A 77 -1.74 -17.01 22.27
CA LEU A 77 -2.92 -17.87 22.21
C LEU A 77 -3.96 -17.45 23.26
N ARG A 78 -3.53 -17.14 24.49
CA ARG A 78 -4.42 -16.64 25.54
C ARG A 78 -5.05 -15.30 25.16
N GLY A 79 -4.28 -14.38 24.59
CA GLY A 79 -4.79 -13.10 24.09
C GLY A 79 -5.83 -13.28 22.99
N ALA A 80 -5.56 -14.17 22.03
CA ALA A 80 -6.50 -14.48 20.96
C ALA A 80 -7.80 -15.10 21.49
N LYS A 81 -7.72 -16.03 22.45
CA LYS A 81 -8.91 -16.63 23.09
C LYS A 81 -9.80 -15.57 23.74
N ARG A 82 -9.20 -14.67 24.54
CA ARG A 82 -9.93 -13.59 25.18
C ARG A 82 -10.64 -12.68 24.18
N VAL A 83 -9.95 -12.27 23.11
CA VAL A 83 -10.55 -11.42 22.07
C VAL A 83 -11.72 -12.14 21.39
N LEU A 84 -11.59 -13.44 21.10
CA LEU A 84 -12.67 -14.22 20.50
C LEU A 84 -13.87 -14.35 21.45
N GLU A 85 -13.63 -14.66 22.72
CA GLU A 85 -14.68 -14.77 23.75
C GLU A 85 -15.44 -13.44 23.89
N ASP A 86 -14.73 -12.33 24.03
CA ASP A 86 -15.34 -10.99 24.16
C ASP A 86 -16.12 -10.61 22.89
N TYR A 87 -15.64 -10.97 21.69
CA TYR A 87 -16.39 -10.77 20.44
C TYR A 87 -17.71 -11.54 20.44
N LEU A 88 -17.65 -12.83 20.80
CA LEU A 88 -18.81 -13.71 20.82
C LEU A 88 -19.83 -13.27 21.88
N ASP A 89 -19.40 -12.68 23.00
CA ASP A 89 -20.28 -12.08 23.99
C ASP A 89 -21.08 -10.90 23.40
N HIS A 90 -20.44 -9.98 22.67
CA HIS A 90 -21.14 -8.88 22.01
C HIS A 90 -22.11 -9.38 20.92
N VAL A 91 -21.78 -10.46 20.22
CA VAL A 91 -22.73 -11.11 19.28
C VAL A 91 -23.93 -11.69 20.03
N ARG A 92 -23.70 -12.31 21.19
CA ARG A 92 -24.74 -12.92 22.03
C ARG A 92 -25.68 -11.87 22.62
N ASP A 93 -25.13 -10.73 23.00
CA ASP A 93 -25.85 -9.58 23.55
C ASP A 93 -26.61 -8.79 22.47
N GLY A 94 -26.34 -9.08 21.18
CA GLY A 94 -26.99 -8.47 20.03
C GLY A 94 -26.36 -7.15 19.58
N ASP A 95 -25.21 -6.78 20.14
CA ASP A 95 -24.44 -5.59 19.76
C ASP A 95 -23.76 -5.76 18.40
N LEU A 96 -23.46 -7.01 18.02
CA LEU A 96 -22.83 -7.38 16.75
C LEU A 96 -23.67 -8.41 15.98
N PRO A 97 -23.60 -8.42 14.64
CA PRO A 97 -24.33 -9.38 13.83
C PRO A 97 -23.79 -10.81 14.04
N SER A 98 -24.69 -11.78 14.18
CA SER A 98 -24.34 -13.19 14.21
C SER A 98 -23.98 -13.67 12.79
N SER A 99 -22.69 -13.77 12.51
CA SER A 99 -22.18 -14.27 11.22
C SER A 99 -20.97 -15.18 11.43
N ASP A 100 -20.89 -16.23 10.61
CA ASP A 100 -19.71 -17.13 10.58
C ASP A 100 -18.47 -16.41 10.02
N GLU A 101 -18.68 -15.37 9.21
CA GLU A 101 -17.64 -14.53 8.63
C GLU A 101 -17.92 -13.04 8.86
N VAL A 102 -16.86 -12.28 9.09
CA VAL A 102 -16.86 -10.84 9.32
C VAL A 102 -15.92 -10.18 8.32
N LEU A 103 -16.22 -8.94 7.93
CA LEU A 103 -15.25 -8.18 7.15
C LEU A 103 -14.07 -7.79 8.04
N SER A 104 -12.87 -7.81 7.46
CA SER A 104 -11.63 -7.51 8.15
C SER A 104 -11.62 -6.10 8.73
N ASP A 105 -12.20 -5.13 8.02
CA ASP A 105 -12.35 -3.75 8.45
C ASP A 105 -13.31 -3.60 9.63
N ASP A 106 -14.48 -4.24 9.57
CA ASP A 106 -15.46 -4.23 10.66
C ASP A 106 -14.89 -4.86 11.94
N PHE A 107 -14.19 -5.99 11.83
CA PHE A 107 -13.56 -6.66 12.98
C PHE A 107 -12.44 -5.82 13.58
N LEU A 108 -11.54 -5.27 12.74
CA LEU A 108 -10.44 -4.42 13.20
C LEU A 108 -10.95 -3.12 13.83
N LYS A 109 -12.04 -2.55 13.30
CA LYS A 109 -12.71 -1.40 13.89
C LYS A 109 -13.30 -1.72 15.25
N TRP A 110 -13.99 -2.86 15.39
CA TRP A 110 -14.48 -3.31 16.70
C TRP A 110 -13.34 -3.50 17.71
N CYS A 111 -12.24 -4.14 17.32
CA CYS A 111 -11.07 -4.29 18.20
C CYS A 111 -10.54 -2.94 18.69
N TYR A 112 -10.58 -1.91 17.84
CA TYR A 112 -10.18 -0.54 18.17
C TYR A 112 -11.17 0.13 19.11
N ASP A 113 -12.48 0.08 18.80
CA ASP A 113 -13.53 0.76 19.56
C ASP A 113 -13.74 0.14 20.96
N SER A 114 -13.51 -1.17 21.11
CA SER A 114 -13.76 -1.93 22.34
C SER A 114 -12.54 -2.12 23.24
N ASP A 115 -11.38 -1.53 22.91
CA ASP A 115 -10.11 -1.69 23.67
C ASP A 115 -9.67 -3.17 23.85
N GLN A 116 -10.08 -4.04 22.92
CA GLN A 116 -9.92 -5.49 23.03
C GLN A 116 -8.53 -5.97 22.64
N ALA A 117 -7.81 -5.16 21.88
CA ALA A 117 -6.41 -5.40 21.62
C ALA A 117 -5.57 -4.65 22.66
N PRO A 118 -4.72 -5.34 23.45
CA PRO A 118 -3.73 -4.63 24.23
C PRO A 118 -2.94 -3.73 23.27
N TRP A 119 -2.92 -2.42 23.48
CA TRP A 119 -2.13 -1.46 22.68
C TRP A 119 -0.62 -1.76 22.67
N HIS A 120 -0.20 -2.81 23.38
CA HIS A 120 1.13 -3.39 23.39
C HIS A 120 1.32 -4.51 22.36
N VAL A 121 0.28 -4.94 21.62
CA VAL A 121 0.47 -5.87 20.52
C VAL A 121 1.09 -5.08 19.36
N PRO A 122 2.35 -5.38 18.96
CA PRO A 122 3.11 -4.55 18.02
C PRO A 122 2.63 -4.61 16.56
N LYS A 123 1.39 -5.04 16.31
CA LYS A 123 0.91 -5.50 15.00
C LYS A 123 -0.45 -4.93 14.59
N LEU A 124 -1.35 -4.64 15.54
CA LEU A 124 -2.64 -4.01 15.25
C LEU A 124 -2.49 -2.62 14.58
N PRO A 125 -1.54 -1.75 14.98
CA PRO A 125 -1.30 -0.49 14.27
C PRO A 125 -0.89 -0.70 12.82
N GLU A 126 -0.10 -1.75 12.54
CA GLU A 126 0.30 -2.12 11.18
C GLU A 126 -0.91 -2.57 10.35
N PHE A 127 -1.80 -3.41 10.90
CA PHE A 127 -3.05 -3.80 10.23
C PHE A 127 -3.95 -2.60 9.95
N LEU A 128 -4.15 -1.73 10.94
CA LEU A 128 -5.03 -0.57 10.82
C LEU A 128 -4.48 0.49 9.83
N ARG A 129 -3.17 0.54 9.57
CA ARG A 129 -2.59 1.39 8.50
C ARG A 129 -2.96 0.95 7.08
N HIS A 130 -3.34 -0.32 6.88
CA HIS A 130 -3.84 -0.78 5.58
C HIS A 130 -5.30 -0.38 5.36
N LEU A 131 -6.06 -0.14 6.44
CA LEU A 131 -7.45 0.33 6.38
C LEU A 131 -7.57 1.85 6.38
N TYR A 132 -6.77 2.52 7.21
CA TYR A 132 -6.73 3.97 7.34
C TYR A 132 -5.43 4.48 6.73
N PHE A 133 -5.51 5.05 5.52
CA PHE A 133 -4.34 5.62 4.86
C PHE A 133 -3.75 6.78 5.70
N PRO A 134 -2.41 6.89 5.77
CA PRO A 134 -1.76 8.02 6.42
C PRO A 134 -2.27 9.35 5.85
N GLY A 135 -2.74 10.26 6.72
CA GLY A 135 -3.28 11.57 6.32
C GLY A 135 -4.79 11.63 6.10
N SER A 136 -5.52 10.52 6.24
CA SER A 136 -6.99 10.58 6.34
C SER A 136 -7.39 11.24 7.67
N LYS A 137 -8.48 12.02 7.67
CA LYS A 137 -9.02 12.65 8.90
C LYS A 137 -9.48 11.63 9.94
N GLU A 138 -9.63 10.37 9.53
CA GLU A 138 -10.09 9.25 10.33
C GLU A 138 -8.92 8.39 10.83
N HIS A 139 -7.66 8.74 10.51
CA HIS A 139 -6.47 8.00 10.94
C HIS A 139 -6.26 8.15 12.45
N PRO A 140 -6.47 7.09 13.26
CA PRO A 140 -6.51 7.23 14.72
C PRO A 140 -5.14 7.25 15.40
N PHE A 141 -4.04 7.08 14.64
CA PHE A 141 -2.68 7.05 15.20
C PHE A 141 -1.91 8.34 14.96
N ALA A 142 -1.10 8.72 15.95
CA ALA A 142 0.00 9.65 15.72
C ALA A 142 0.91 9.06 14.62
N PRO A 143 1.25 9.83 13.56
CA PRO A 143 2.14 9.35 12.52
C PRO A 143 3.44 8.87 13.16
N SER A 144 3.80 7.60 12.97
CA SER A 144 5.16 7.18 13.33
C SER A 144 6.15 7.83 12.37
N VAL A 145 7.43 7.98 12.73
CA VAL A 145 8.47 8.52 11.82
C VAL A 145 8.50 7.77 10.48
N ALA A 146 8.13 6.48 10.46
CA ALA A 146 7.97 5.70 9.24
C ALA A 146 6.71 6.06 8.44
N ASP A 147 5.63 6.46 9.09
CA ASP A 147 4.41 6.99 8.46
C ASP A 147 4.60 8.44 8.03
N GLU A 148 5.40 9.26 8.73
CA GLU A 148 5.85 10.56 8.23
C GLU A 148 6.72 10.37 7.00
N LEU A 149 7.61 9.38 6.97
CA LEU A 149 8.41 9.03 5.79
C LEU A 149 7.57 8.45 4.65
N ALA A 150 6.56 7.62 4.95
CA ALA A 150 5.64 7.06 3.96
C ALA A 150 4.66 8.12 3.46
N SER A 151 4.16 9.01 4.32
CA SER A 151 3.36 10.20 4.01
C SER A 151 4.19 11.26 3.33
N LEU A 152 5.50 11.38 3.58
CA LEU A 152 6.41 12.24 2.83
C LEU A 152 6.71 11.61 1.47
N LYS A 153 6.82 10.29 1.36
CA LYS A 153 6.96 9.60 0.07
C LYS A 153 5.65 9.64 -0.73
N LEU A 154 4.51 9.52 -0.06
CA LEU A 154 3.18 9.66 -0.63
C LEU A 154 2.87 11.11 -0.93
N ALA A 155 3.25 12.07 -0.11
CA ALA A 155 3.14 13.51 -0.36
C ALA A 155 4.19 14.01 -1.34
N VAL A 156 5.32 13.33 -1.55
CA VAL A 156 6.25 13.61 -2.66
C VAL A 156 5.70 12.98 -3.94
N LYS A 157 5.03 11.81 -3.87
CA LYS A 157 4.28 11.22 -4.97
C LYS A 157 2.97 11.94 -5.27
N GLU A 158 2.33 12.53 -4.28
CA GLU A 158 1.11 13.34 -4.34
C GLU A 158 1.47 14.81 -4.51
N ASP A 159 2.66 15.32 -4.24
CA ASP A 159 3.09 16.63 -4.73
C ASP A 159 3.59 16.47 -6.17
N ALA A 160 4.12 15.29 -6.54
CA ALA A 160 4.25 14.89 -7.93
C ALA A 160 2.89 14.68 -8.62
N ALA A 161 1.86 14.13 -7.95
CA ALA A 161 0.53 13.87 -8.50
C ALA A 161 -0.52 14.99 -8.27
N SER A 162 -0.31 15.91 -7.34
CA SER A 162 -1.14 17.10 -7.07
C SER A 162 -0.56 18.34 -7.71
N ARG A 163 0.74 18.37 -8.04
CA ARG A 163 1.20 19.16 -9.21
C ARG A 163 0.62 18.64 -10.53
N ILE A 164 0.13 17.39 -10.57
CA ILE A 164 -0.65 16.87 -11.71
C ILE A 164 -2.14 17.27 -11.62
N TYR A 165 -2.73 17.52 -10.44
CA TYR A 165 -4.17 17.78 -10.29
C TYR A 165 -4.64 19.16 -9.77
N LYS A 166 -3.76 20.09 -9.37
CA LYS A 166 -4.17 21.46 -8.96
C LYS A 166 -3.44 22.58 -9.72
N THR A 167 -3.57 22.57 -11.04
CA THR A 167 -3.43 23.78 -11.87
C THR A 167 -4.43 23.72 -13.02
N SER A 168 -5.72 23.75 -12.69
CA SER A 168 -6.80 24.02 -13.62
C SER A 168 -6.87 25.53 -13.90
N GLY A 169 -6.04 25.95 -14.85
CA GLY A 169 -6.31 27.08 -15.73
C GLY A 169 -6.16 26.59 -17.19
N PRO A 170 -6.95 27.07 -18.15
CA PRO A 170 -7.02 26.53 -19.50
C PRO A 170 -5.75 26.86 -20.29
N GLY A 171 -4.72 26.02 -20.15
CA GLY A 171 -3.45 26.11 -20.84
C GLY A 171 -2.98 24.72 -21.28
N LYS A 172 -3.45 24.30 -22.46
CA LYS A 172 -3.12 23.09 -23.25
C LYS A 172 -1.91 22.30 -22.74
N ARG A 173 -2.15 21.31 -21.86
CA ARG A 173 -1.17 20.28 -21.52
C ARG A 173 -0.89 19.41 -22.76
N PRO A 174 0.37 19.02 -23.02
CA PRO A 174 0.68 18.11 -24.11
C PRO A 174 0.08 16.72 -23.85
N GLY A 175 -0.35 16.03 -24.91
CA GLY A 175 -0.98 14.72 -24.78
C GLY A 175 -0.10 13.61 -24.16
N LEU A 176 1.22 13.82 -24.17
CA LEU A 176 2.25 12.98 -23.55
C LEU A 176 2.84 13.57 -22.27
N TYR A 177 2.10 14.41 -21.53
CA TYR A 177 2.63 15.11 -20.36
C TYR A 177 3.31 14.18 -19.33
N THR A 178 2.68 13.05 -19.01
CA THR A 178 3.22 12.06 -18.06
C THR A 178 4.51 11.43 -18.58
N GLU A 179 4.54 11.05 -19.85
CA GLU A 179 5.70 10.45 -20.49
C GLU A 179 6.86 11.45 -20.61
N ILE A 180 6.56 12.72 -20.88
CA ILE A 180 7.56 13.79 -20.89
C ILE A 180 8.19 13.93 -19.51
N LEU A 181 7.40 13.88 -18.42
CA LEU A 181 7.94 13.93 -17.06
C LEU A 181 8.83 12.71 -16.75
N LEU A 182 8.43 11.51 -17.18
CA LEU A 182 9.25 10.29 -17.04
C LEU A 182 10.58 10.43 -17.80
N ALA A 183 10.54 10.98 -19.01
CA ALA A 183 11.73 11.22 -19.82
C ALA A 183 12.65 12.28 -19.18
N GLN A 184 12.09 13.32 -18.54
CA GLN A 184 12.86 14.32 -17.81
C GLN A 184 13.54 13.76 -16.56
N ASP A 185 12.85 12.88 -15.83
CA ASP A 185 13.45 12.20 -14.68
C ASP A 185 14.56 11.24 -15.10
N GLU A 186 14.35 10.49 -16.20
CA GLU A 186 15.39 9.64 -16.77
C GLU A 186 16.60 10.43 -17.28
N ALA A 187 16.39 11.58 -17.92
CA ALA A 187 17.47 12.49 -18.32
C ALA A 187 18.28 12.95 -17.10
N ARG A 188 17.60 13.33 -16.02
CA ARG A 188 18.25 13.73 -14.76
C ARG A 188 19.07 12.60 -14.15
N GLN A 189 18.52 11.38 -14.09
CA GLN A 189 19.23 10.21 -13.56
C GLN A 189 20.48 9.88 -14.38
N LYS A 190 20.48 10.20 -15.68
CA LYS A 190 21.60 10.02 -16.60
C LYS A 190 22.55 11.23 -16.67
N GLY A 191 22.30 12.28 -15.90
CA GLY A 191 23.09 13.52 -15.94
C GLY A 191 22.98 14.30 -17.25
N LEU A 192 21.89 14.11 -18.00
CA LEU A 192 21.59 14.83 -19.24
C LEU A 192 20.70 16.05 -18.96
N ASP A 193 20.66 17.02 -19.88
CA ASP A 193 19.79 18.18 -19.75
C ASP A 193 18.32 17.80 -19.90
N GLN A 194 17.58 17.88 -18.79
CA GLN A 194 16.13 17.61 -18.72
C GLN A 194 15.27 18.67 -19.44
N SER A 195 15.87 19.77 -19.91
CA SER A 195 15.19 20.85 -20.62
C SER A 195 15.42 20.80 -22.13
N ASP A 196 16.40 20.00 -22.58
CA ASP A 196 16.75 19.85 -23.98
C ASP A 196 15.71 18.98 -24.72
N PRO A 197 14.97 19.54 -25.70
CA PRO A 197 14.00 18.78 -26.48
C PRO A 197 14.58 17.56 -27.21
N ASP A 198 15.85 17.60 -27.62
CA ASP A 198 16.49 16.49 -28.33
C ASP A 198 16.75 15.31 -27.39
N VAL A 199 17.22 15.60 -26.18
CA VAL A 199 17.41 14.61 -25.11
C VAL A 199 16.07 13.95 -24.75
N ILE A 200 15.04 14.77 -24.50
CA ILE A 200 13.73 14.27 -24.09
C ILE A 200 13.06 13.48 -25.21
N TRP A 201 13.19 13.93 -26.46
CA TRP A 201 12.64 13.20 -27.61
C TRP A 201 13.30 11.82 -27.79
N GLY A 202 14.63 11.74 -27.68
CA GLY A 202 15.36 10.48 -27.79
C GLY A 202 15.00 9.46 -26.70
N ILE A 203 14.67 9.92 -25.50
CA ILE A 203 14.18 9.04 -24.42
C ILE A 203 12.75 8.56 -24.72
N LEU A 204 11.85 9.47 -25.12
CA LEU A 204 10.48 9.12 -25.46
C LEU A 204 10.40 8.15 -26.65
N ASP A 205 11.24 8.34 -27.66
CA ASP A 205 11.34 7.46 -28.83
C ASP A 205 11.72 6.03 -28.41
N ARG A 206 12.75 5.90 -27.58
CA ARG A 206 13.16 4.61 -27.00
C ARG A 206 12.06 3.98 -26.17
N MET A 207 11.40 4.74 -25.30
CA MET A 207 10.27 4.27 -24.50
C MET A 207 9.11 3.80 -25.39
N SER A 208 8.92 4.39 -26.56
CA SER A 208 7.85 4.00 -27.48
C SER A 208 8.12 2.70 -28.23
N ASN A 209 9.40 2.38 -28.46
CA ASN A 209 9.85 1.22 -29.23
C ASN A 209 10.24 0.00 -28.36
N ASP A 210 10.31 0.15 -27.04
CA ASP A 210 10.61 -0.93 -26.11
C ASP A 210 9.31 -1.59 -25.57
N PRO A 211 9.06 -2.89 -25.85
CA PRO A 211 7.89 -3.61 -25.35
C PRO A 211 7.85 -3.81 -23.82
N GLY A 212 8.92 -3.46 -23.09
CA GLY A 212 8.97 -3.43 -21.62
C GLY A 212 8.81 -2.04 -20.99
N SER A 213 8.43 -1.01 -21.75
CA SER A 213 8.57 0.37 -21.29
C SER A 213 7.62 0.77 -20.14
N LYS A 214 8.10 1.74 -19.35
CA LYS A 214 7.41 2.37 -18.20
C LYS A 214 6.10 3.08 -18.56
N SER A 215 5.70 3.17 -19.84
CA SER A 215 4.41 3.76 -20.24
C SER A 215 3.58 2.79 -21.10
N PRO A 216 2.45 2.28 -20.57
CA PRO A 216 1.56 1.40 -21.32
C PRO A 216 0.77 2.13 -22.42
N ARG A 217 0.96 3.44 -22.61
CA ARG A 217 0.23 4.26 -23.57
C ARG A 217 0.96 4.48 -24.89
N LEU A 218 2.28 4.33 -24.92
CA LEU A 218 3.08 4.50 -26.13
C LEU A 218 2.93 3.31 -27.09
N ARG A 219 2.92 3.57 -28.39
CA ARG A 219 2.62 2.58 -29.44
C ARG A 219 3.61 2.70 -30.61
N GLY A 220 4.88 2.91 -30.28
CA GLY A 220 5.94 3.15 -31.26
C GLY A 220 6.01 4.59 -31.77
N SER A 221 7.02 4.84 -32.60
CA SER A 221 7.26 6.11 -33.27
C SER A 221 7.47 5.91 -34.76
N ASP A 222 7.15 6.94 -35.54
CA ASP A 222 7.43 7.00 -36.96
C ASP A 222 7.86 8.42 -37.38
N ARG A 223 7.89 8.68 -38.70
CA ARG A 223 8.28 9.97 -39.27
C ARG A 223 7.35 11.12 -38.86
N ASP A 224 6.11 10.81 -38.48
CA ASP A 224 5.11 11.81 -38.11
C ASP A 224 5.15 12.12 -36.59
N GLY A 225 5.68 11.19 -35.79
CA GLY A 225 5.97 11.40 -34.37
C GLY A 225 5.73 10.16 -33.52
N ILE A 226 5.52 10.37 -32.23
CA ILE A 226 5.32 9.29 -31.26
C ILE A 226 3.82 8.99 -31.15
N LYS A 227 3.44 7.74 -31.39
CA LYS A 227 2.05 7.28 -31.31
C LYS A 227 1.70 6.94 -29.88
N TYR A 228 0.52 7.36 -29.44
CA TYR A 228 0.03 7.05 -28.11
C TYR A 228 -1.49 6.91 -28.05
N VAL A 229 -1.98 6.16 -27.06
CA VAL A 229 -3.41 6.01 -26.80
C VAL A 229 -3.88 7.11 -25.85
N SER A 230 -4.89 7.87 -26.28
CA SER A 230 -5.61 8.84 -25.45
C SER A 230 -7.05 8.38 -25.20
N ALA A 231 -7.77 9.04 -24.29
CA ALA A 231 -9.19 8.77 -24.05
C ALA A 231 -10.07 8.98 -25.30
N GLU A 232 -9.62 9.82 -26.24
CA GLU A 232 -10.28 10.10 -27.53
C GLU A 232 -9.78 9.19 -28.66
N GLY A 233 -8.96 8.19 -28.35
CA GLY A 233 -8.36 7.26 -29.31
C GLY A 233 -6.88 7.53 -29.61
N PRO A 234 -6.33 6.86 -30.64
CA PRO A 234 -4.92 6.96 -31.03
C PRO A 234 -4.58 8.38 -31.51
N LYS A 235 -3.47 8.93 -31.01
CA LYS A 235 -2.96 10.25 -31.38
C LYS A 235 -1.46 10.19 -31.65
N THR A 236 -0.98 11.16 -32.42
CA THR A 236 0.45 11.35 -32.68
C THR A 236 0.94 12.62 -31.98
N TYR A 237 1.99 12.49 -31.20
CA TYR A 237 2.66 13.62 -30.56
C TYR A 237 3.92 13.98 -31.36
N THR A 238 4.08 15.25 -31.70
CA THR A 238 5.13 15.71 -32.61
C THR A 238 6.30 16.37 -31.85
N TYR A 239 7.50 16.29 -32.43
CA TYR A 239 8.68 16.94 -31.87
C TYR A 239 8.51 18.46 -31.75
N LYS A 240 7.84 19.09 -32.72
CA LYS A 240 7.49 20.52 -32.69
C LYS A 240 6.60 20.86 -31.48
N ALA A 241 5.67 19.98 -31.12
CA ALA A 241 4.83 20.16 -29.93
C ALA A 241 5.65 20.04 -28.64
N LEU A 242 6.59 19.10 -28.57
CA LEU A 242 7.53 18.97 -27.44
C LEU A 242 8.39 20.22 -27.27
N LYS A 243 9.04 20.68 -28.34
CA LYS A 243 9.87 21.88 -28.31
C LYS A 243 9.08 23.10 -27.83
N LYS A 244 7.88 23.31 -28.38
CA LYS A 244 6.99 24.40 -27.94
C LYS A 244 6.61 24.31 -26.46
N TYR A 245 6.46 23.10 -25.92
CA TYR A 245 6.13 22.88 -24.52
C TYR A 245 7.33 23.16 -23.60
N LEU A 246 8.53 22.68 -23.96
CA LEU A 246 9.74 22.86 -23.15
C LEU A 246 10.28 24.29 -23.20
N SER A 247 10.15 25.00 -24.33
CA SER A 247 10.57 26.40 -24.46
C SER A 247 9.61 27.43 -23.83
N ARG A 248 8.51 26.99 -23.21
CA ARG A 248 7.52 27.85 -22.53
C ARG A 248 7.68 27.89 -21.00
N LYS A 249 8.67 27.17 -20.47
CA LYS A 249 9.10 27.25 -19.07
C LYS A 249 10.30 28.17 -18.96
#